data_AF-A0A1T4KU34-F1
#
_entry.id   AF-A0A1T4KU34-F1
#
_cell.length_a   1.000
_cell.length_b   1.000
_cell.length_c   1.000
_cell.angle_alpha   90.00
_cell.angle_beta   90.00
_cell.angle_gamma   90.00
#
_symmetry.space_group_name_H-M   'P 1'
#
loop_
_entity.id
_entity.type
_entity.pdbx_description
1 polymer ?
#
loop_
_entity_poly.entity_id
_entity_poly.type
_entity_poly.pdbx_seq_one_letter_code
_entity_poly.pdbx_strand_id
1 'polypeptide(L)' 'MNFYKNDEKDQIWMVDTLGSKGEFLFSFDKKSIFNFFTDYPDKLSDEQIEIFKKEQPMLAELK' A
#
# COMPACT_ATOMS: atom_id res chain seq x y z
N MET A 1 12.85 8.50 -1.80
CA MET A 1 11.57 7.79 -1.63
C MET A 1 10.48 8.81 -1.81
N ASN A 2 9.54 8.54 -2.72
CA ASN A 2 8.46 9.46 -3.06
C ASN A 2 7.13 8.81 -2.70
N PHE A 3 6.25 9.57 -2.07
CA PHE A 3 4.88 9.16 -1.81
C PHE A 3 3.96 9.77 -2.87
N TYR A 4 3.10 8.96 -3.45
CA TYR A 4 2.12 9.44 -4.42
C TYR A 4 0.78 8.71 -4.24
N LYS A 5 -0.28 9.30 -4.76
CA LYS A 5 -1.62 8.71 -4.81
C LYS A 5 -2.12 8.73 -6.24
N ASN A 6 -2.99 7.78 -6.57
CA ASN A 6 -3.65 7.76 -7.86
C ASN A 6 -4.86 8.70 -7.86
N ASP A 7 -5.60 8.76 -6.75
CA ASP A 7 -6.67 9.74 -6.50
C ASP A 7 -6.40 10.55 -5.23
N GLU A 8 -6.76 11.84 -5.21
CA GLU A 8 -6.57 12.70 -4.02
C GLU A 8 -7.41 12.25 -2.82
N LYS A 9 -8.50 11.53 -3.05
CA LYS A 9 -9.40 11.00 -2.02
C LYS A 9 -8.94 9.66 -1.46
N ASP A 10 -7.97 9.01 -2.09
CA ASP A 10 -7.38 7.78 -1.57
C ASP A 10 -6.80 8.06 -0.19
N GLN A 11 -6.81 7.07 0.69
CA GLN A 11 -6.13 7.12 1.98
C GLN A 11 -4.72 6.56 1.85
N ILE A 12 -4.51 5.58 0.96
CA ILE A 12 -3.23 4.92 0.73
C ILE A 12 -2.31 5.75 -0.15
N TRP A 13 -1.07 5.90 0.28
CA TRP A 13 0.04 6.43 -0.49
C TRP A 13 0.89 5.28 -1.01
N MET A 14 1.05 5.20 -2.33
CA MET A 14 2.07 4.35 -2.95
C MET A 14 3.45 4.97 -2.72
N VAL A 15 4.44 4.09 -2.56
CA VAL A 15 5.81 4.48 -2.24
C VAL A 15 6.73 4.03 -3.36
N ASP A 16 7.40 5.00 -4.00
CA ASP A 16 8.43 4.76 -5.00
C ASP A 16 9.83 4.97 -4.39
N THR A 17 10.67 3.94 -4.44
CA THR A 17 12.07 3.97 -4.01
C THR A 17 13.00 3.79 -5.21
N LEU A 18 13.84 4.81 -5.46
CA LEU A 18 14.85 4.76 -6.51
C LEU A 18 15.78 3.56 -6.27
N GLY A 19 15.66 2.52 -7.11
CA GLY A 19 16.52 1.33 -7.09
C GLY A 19 15.83 0.03 -6.66
N SER A 20 14.62 0.10 -6.09
CA SER A 20 13.83 -1.11 -5.80
C SER A 20 13.06 -1.55 -7.04
N LYS A 21 13.27 -2.78 -7.50
CA LYS A 21 12.46 -3.40 -8.55
C LYS A 21 11.64 -4.53 -7.96
N GLY A 22 10.32 -4.49 -8.18
CA GLY A 22 9.40 -5.55 -7.80
C GLY A 22 8.82 -5.44 -6.39
N GLU A 23 9.06 -4.34 -5.67
CA GLU A 23 8.42 -4.09 -4.37
C GLU A 23 7.16 -3.24 -4.58
N PHE A 24 6.04 -3.67 -4.01
CA PHE A 24 4.84 -2.84 -3.87
C PHE A 24 4.80 -2.30 -2.45
N LEU A 25 5.33 -1.09 -2.30
CA LEU A 25 5.38 -0.39 -1.03
C LEU A 25 4.23 0.61 -0.93
N PHE A 26 3.60 0.67 0.24
CA PHE A 26 2.49 1.57 0.50
C PHE A 26 2.45 2.05 1.95
N SER A 27 1.69 3.12 2.21
CA SER A 27 1.57 3.74 3.53
C SER A 27 0.22 4.41 3.70
N PHE A 28 -0.37 4.31 4.89
CA PHE A 28 -1.62 5.02 5.23
C PHE A 28 -1.35 6.43 5.78
N ASP A 29 -0.18 6.66 6.38
CA ASP A 29 0.12 7.88 7.15
C ASP A 29 1.41 8.60 6.69
N LYS A 30 2.09 8.08 5.66
CA LYS A 30 3.41 8.51 5.17
C LYS A 30 4.54 8.37 6.20
N LYS A 31 4.35 7.59 7.27
CA LYS A 31 5.38 7.29 8.28
C LYS A 31 5.70 5.80 8.30
N SER A 32 4.67 4.96 8.40
CA SER A 32 4.80 3.50 8.35
C SER A 32 4.70 3.02 6.92
N ILE A 33 5.72 2.29 6.46
CA ILE A 33 5.77 1.71 5.12
C ILE A 33 5.52 0.21 5.26
N PHE A 34 4.60 -0.30 4.45
CA PHE A 34 4.27 -1.71 4.35
C PHE A 34 4.67 -2.22 2.97
N ASN A 35 5.10 -3.47 2.90
CA ASN A 35 5.31 -4.19 1.66
C ASN A 35 4.15 -5.17 1.43
N PHE A 36 3.52 -5.10 0.26
CA PHE A 36 2.38 -5.93 -0.10
C PHE A 36 2.66 -7.45 -0.01
N PHE A 37 3.86 -7.89 -0.38
CA PHE A 37 4.16 -9.32 -0.40
C PHE A 37 4.45 -9.88 0.99
N THR A 38 5.12 -9.11 1.85
CA THR A 38 5.59 -9.60 3.17
C THR A 38 4.71 -9.17 4.33
N ASP A 39 3.98 -8.07 4.20
CA ASP A 39 3.24 -7.45 5.31
C ASP A 39 1.72 -7.51 5.10
N TYR A 40 1.23 -7.43 3.86
CA TYR A 40 -0.20 -7.56 3.58
C TYR A 40 -0.61 -9.03 3.41
N PRO A 41 -1.71 -9.51 4.03
CA PRO A 41 -2.57 -8.78 4.97
C PRO A 41 -2.12 -8.87 6.44
N ASP A 42 -1.22 -9.79 6.80
CA ASP A 42 -1.00 -10.24 8.19
C ASP A 42 -0.54 -9.17 9.20
N LYS A 43 0.10 -8.09 8.74
CA LYS A 43 0.59 -7.00 9.62
C LYS A 43 -0.33 -5.79 9.67
N LEU A 44 -1.44 -5.81 8.95
CA LEU A 44 -2.41 -4.71 8.91
C LEU A 44 -3.57 -4.97 9.88
N SER A 45 -4.20 -3.91 10.35
CA SER A 45 -5.50 -4.03 11.04
C SER A 45 -6.62 -4.34 10.04
N ASP A 46 -7.74 -4.85 10.53
CA ASP A 46 -8.92 -5.13 9.70
C ASP A 46 -9.38 -3.89 8.91
N GLU A 47 -9.41 -2.72 9.55
CA GLU A 47 -9.76 -1.44 8.90
C GLU A 47 -8.78 -1.10 7.76
N GLN A 48 -7.48 -1.27 7.98
CA GLN A 48 -6.46 -1.03 6.95
C GLN A 48 -6.58 -2.02 5.79
N ILE A 49 -6.93 -3.28 6.06
CA ILE A 49 -7.18 -4.29 5.03
C ILE A 49 -8.41 -3.90 4.20
N GLU A 50 -9.49 -3.45 4.82
CA GLU A 50 -10.70 -3.00 4.10
C GLU A 50 -10.41 -1.79 3.21
N ILE A 51 -9.68 -0.79 3.72
CA ILE A 51 -9.24 0.36 2.93
C ILE A 51 -8.39 -0.10 1.74
N PHE A 52 -7.44 -1.00 1.97
CA PHE A 52 -6.58 -1.52 0.90
C PHE A 52 -7.35 -2.27 -0.17
N LYS A 53 -8.28 -3.16 0.21
CA LYS A 53 -9.14 -3.89 -0.74
C LYS A 53 -9.99 -2.94 -1.58
N LYS A 54 -10.46 -1.83 -0.98
CA LYS A 54 -11.28 -0.84 -1.65
C LYS A 54 -10.49 0.03 -2.64
N GLU A 55 -9.32 0.51 -2.25
CA GLU A 55 -8.53 1.47 -3.04
C GLU A 55 -7.55 0.79 -3.99
N GLN A 56 -7.11 -0.44 -3.68
CA GLN A 56 -6.19 -1.23 -4.50
C GLN A 56 -6.76 -2.63 -4.82
N PRO A 57 -7.97 -2.72 -5.44
CA PRO A 57 -8.65 -4.00 -5.66
C PRO A 57 -7.82 -4.98 -6.50
N MET A 58 -7.14 -4.50 -7.54
CA MET A 58 -6.30 -5.35 -8.40
C MET A 58 -5.12 -5.97 -7.66
N LEU A 59 -4.54 -5.27 -6.68
CA LEU A 59 -3.48 -5.85 -5.83
C LEU A 59 -4.10 -6.82 -4.82
N ALA A 60 -5.22 -6.45 -4.22
CA ALA A 60 -5.91 -7.31 -3.27
C ALA A 60 -6.33 -8.66 -3.86
N GLU A 61 -6.69 -8.73 -5.15
CA GLU A 61 -7.02 -9.99 -5.84
C GLU A 61 -5.82 -10.92 -6.06
N LEU A 62 -4.58 -10.45 -5.91
CA LEU A 62 -3.38 -11.27 -6.06
C LEU A 62 -3.07 -12.12 -4.81
N LYS A 63 -3.79 -11.93 -3.70
CA LYS A 63 -3.56 -12.64 -2.42
C LYS A 63 -4.85 -13.12 -1.74
#